data_AF-A0A943JMJ6-F1
#
_entry.id   AF-A0A943JMJ6-F1
#
_cell.length_a   1.000
_cell.length_b   1.000
_cell.length_c   1.000
_cell.angle_alpha   90.00
_cell.angle_beta   90.00
_cell.angle_gamma   90.00
#
_symmetry.space_group_name_H-M   'P 1'
#
loop_
_entity.id
_entity.type
_entity.pdbx_description
1 polymer ?
#
loop_
_entity_poly.entity_id
_entity_poly.type
_entity_poly.pdbx_seq_one_letter_code
_entity_poly.pdbx_strand_id
1 'polypeptide(L)'
;MENASKALIIAGAILLAILIIALGVFIFNKAKSATNMDDLSNQQVEAHNSTFQNYEGTINGTQAKALIDAIRNNNQQMPDLGDITIQSGKAGSVTISNTKATADLTKLKNAFQPTEQYEVSITEYQTTDGQYKGYVTKMTITEK
;
A
#
# COMPACT_ATOMS: atom_id res chain seq x y z
N MET A 1 54.07 -18.03 23.65
CA MET A 1 52.63 -17.66 23.53
C MET A 1 52.43 -16.23 23.00
N GLU A 2 53.40 -15.32 23.20
CA GLU A 2 53.29 -13.91 22.76
C GLU A 2 53.07 -13.72 21.24
N ASN A 3 53.70 -14.55 20.40
CA ASN A 3 53.55 -14.46 18.94
C ASN A 3 52.16 -14.88 18.44
N ALA A 4 51.46 -15.76 19.17
CA ALA A 4 50.09 -16.15 18.84
C ALA A 4 49.12 -15.00 19.15
N SER A 5 49.31 -14.28 20.27
CA SER A 5 48.51 -13.09 20.57
C SER A 5 48.79 -11.95 19.59
N LYS A 6 50.05 -11.73 19.18
CA LYS A 6 50.37 -10.71 18.17
C LYS A 6 49.71 -11.03 16.82
N ALA A 7 49.72 -12.30 16.40
CA ALA A 7 49.02 -12.74 15.20
C ALA A 7 47.49 -12.61 15.32
N LEU A 8 46.93 -12.94 16.49
CA LEU A 8 45.49 -12.84 16.73
C LEU A 8 44.98 -11.39 16.70
N ILE A 9 45.74 -10.46 17.27
CA ILE A 9 45.40 -9.02 17.25
C ILE A 9 45.44 -8.49 15.80
N ILE A 10 46.44 -8.89 15.02
CA ILE A 10 46.56 -8.48 13.60
C ILE A 10 45.44 -9.10 12.75
N ALA A 11 45.11 -10.37 12.97
CA ALA A 11 44.00 -11.03 12.29
C ALA A 11 42.66 -10.37 12.63
N GLY A 12 42.45 -9.98 13.89
CA GLY A 12 41.26 -9.24 14.33
C GLY A 12 41.13 -7.88 13.65
N ALA A 13 42.22 -7.13 13.51
CA ALA A 13 42.22 -5.83 12.83
C ALA A 13 41.92 -5.95 11.33
N ILE A 14 42.48 -6.95 10.65
CA ILE A 14 42.21 -7.22 9.22
C ILE A 14 40.76 -7.64 9.03
N LEU A 15 40.22 -8.49 9.92
CA LEU A 15 38.83 -8.92 9.87
C LEU A 15 37.87 -7.74 10.08
N LEU A 16 38.16 -6.83 11.01
CA LEU A 16 37.40 -5.60 11.20
C LEU A 16 37.43 -4.70 9.96
N ALA A 17 38.60 -4.55 9.31
CA ALA A 17 38.70 -3.77 8.08
C ALA A 17 37.84 -4.36 6.94
N ILE A 18 37.84 -5.69 6.77
CA ILE A 18 37.00 -6.37 5.79
C ILE A 18 35.52 -6.17 6.11
N LEU A 19 35.11 -6.23 7.39
CA LEU A 19 33.73 -5.97 7.81
C LEU A 19 33.32 -4.52 7.53
N ILE A 20 34.19 -3.54 7.76
CA ILE A 20 33.92 -2.13 7.48
C ILE A 20 33.79 -1.89 5.96
N ILE A 21 34.66 -2.49 5.15
CA ILE A 21 34.57 -2.41 3.68
C ILE A 21 33.28 -3.10 3.19
N ALA A 22 32.96 -4.28 3.71
CA ALA A 22 31.74 -5.01 3.37
C ALA A 22 30.48 -4.22 3.77
N LEU A 23 30.48 -3.58 4.94
CA LEU A 23 29.40 -2.70 5.38
C LEU A 23 29.30 -1.45 4.49
N GLY A 24 30.44 -0.86 4.11
CA GLY A 24 30.50 0.25 3.17
C GLY A 24 29.91 -0.12 1.81
N VAL A 25 30.28 -1.28 1.26
CA VAL A 25 29.73 -1.82 0.01
C VAL A 25 28.24 -2.18 0.17
N PHE A 26 27.82 -2.70 1.33
CA PHE A 26 26.41 -3.00 1.60
C PHE A 26 25.54 -1.74 1.66
N ILE A 27 25.99 -0.69 2.35
CA ILE A 27 25.31 0.61 2.41
C ILE A 27 25.36 1.29 1.04
N PHE A 28 26.49 1.23 0.33
CA PHE A 28 26.63 1.74 -1.04
C PHE A 28 25.73 0.99 -2.02
N ASN A 29 25.59 -0.33 -1.89
CA ASN A 29 24.67 -1.14 -2.70
C ASN A 29 23.21 -0.85 -2.34
N LYS A 30 22.89 -0.62 -1.05
CA LYS A 30 21.56 -0.12 -0.66
C LYS A 30 21.28 1.28 -1.18
N ALA A 31 22.27 2.16 -1.21
CA ALA A 31 22.17 3.49 -1.82
C ALA A 31 22.08 3.41 -3.36
N LYS A 32 22.73 2.41 -3.98
CA LYS A 32 22.61 2.08 -5.41
C LYS A 32 21.24 1.46 -5.77
N SER A 33 20.69 0.62 -4.91
CA SER A 33 19.31 0.13 -5.02
C SER A 33 18.29 1.21 -4.68
N ALA A 34 18.68 2.24 -3.92
CA ALA A 34 17.91 3.45 -3.69
C ALA A 34 18.11 4.53 -4.77
N THR A 35 18.91 4.29 -5.81
CA THR A 35 19.08 5.27 -6.92
C THR A 35 17.89 5.27 -7.88
N ASN A 36 16.99 4.29 -7.76
CA ASN A 36 15.66 4.35 -8.33
C ASN A 36 14.66 4.52 -7.18
N MET A 37 14.57 5.72 -6.58
CA MET A 37 13.44 6.06 -5.69
C MET A 37 12.10 5.73 -6.36
N ASP A 38 12.03 5.84 -7.69
CA ASP A 38 10.87 5.45 -8.49
C ASP A 38 10.55 3.96 -8.36
N ASP A 39 11.51 3.03 -8.35
CA ASP A 39 11.24 1.58 -8.22
C ASP A 39 10.70 1.22 -6.83
N LEU A 40 11.23 1.84 -5.77
CA LEU A 40 10.72 1.61 -4.41
C LEU A 40 9.33 2.23 -4.23
N SER A 41 9.09 3.40 -4.82
CA SER A 41 7.77 4.03 -4.82
C SER A 41 6.76 3.18 -5.61
N ASN A 42 7.15 2.60 -6.74
CA ASN A 42 6.31 1.72 -7.54
C ASN A 42 5.95 0.45 -6.78
N GLN A 43 6.89 -0.15 -6.03
CA GLN A 43 6.59 -1.30 -5.18
C GLN A 43 5.61 -0.96 -4.05
N GLN A 44 5.73 0.23 -3.45
CA GLN A 44 4.79 0.70 -2.42
C GLN A 44 3.40 0.96 -2.98
N VAL A 45 3.32 1.58 -4.17
CA VAL A 45 2.07 1.78 -4.91
C VAL A 45 1.43 0.45 -5.25
N GLU A 46 2.18 -0.51 -5.76
CA GLU A 46 1.69 -1.84 -6.12
C GLU A 46 1.19 -2.61 -4.89
N ALA A 47 1.98 -2.64 -3.82
CA ALA A 47 1.58 -3.27 -2.56
C ALA A 47 0.30 -2.64 -2.00
N HIS A 48 0.19 -1.31 -2.06
CA HIS A 48 -1.01 -0.60 -1.63
C HIS A 48 -2.21 -0.96 -2.50
N ASN A 49 -2.09 -0.80 -3.82
CA ASN A 49 -3.15 -1.03 -4.80
C ASN A 49 -3.64 -2.49 -4.78
N SER A 50 -2.75 -3.45 -4.49
CA SER A 50 -3.10 -4.87 -4.37
C SER A 50 -4.23 -5.11 -3.36
N THR A 51 -4.30 -4.32 -2.29
CA THR A 51 -5.37 -4.38 -1.29
C THR A 51 -6.75 -4.21 -1.92
N PHE A 52 -6.88 -3.31 -2.91
CA PHE A 52 -8.14 -3.03 -3.59
C PHE A 52 -8.34 -3.88 -4.85
N GLN A 53 -7.26 -4.19 -5.57
CA GLN A 53 -7.28 -5.07 -6.74
C GLN A 53 -7.79 -6.48 -6.40
N ASN A 54 -7.53 -6.96 -5.17
CA ASN A 54 -8.07 -8.23 -4.68
C ASN A 54 -9.61 -8.27 -4.62
N TYR A 55 -10.29 -7.12 -4.71
CA TYR A 55 -11.75 -7.02 -4.76
C TYR A 55 -12.28 -6.77 -6.17
N GLU A 56 -11.43 -6.58 -7.18
CA GLU A 56 -11.88 -6.42 -8.57
C GLU A 56 -12.55 -7.68 -9.11
N GLY A 57 -13.51 -7.49 -10.00
CA GLY A 57 -14.35 -8.54 -10.55
C GLY A 57 -15.61 -8.78 -9.73
N THR A 58 -16.17 -9.99 -9.87
CA THR A 58 -17.44 -10.33 -9.24
C THR A 58 -17.25 -10.73 -7.79
N ILE A 59 -17.88 -9.99 -6.87
CA ILE A 59 -17.86 -10.25 -5.43
C ILE A 59 -19.28 -10.28 -4.85
N ASN A 60 -19.47 -10.92 -3.70
CA ASN A 60 -20.75 -10.84 -2.98
C ASN A 60 -20.84 -9.58 -2.10
N GLY A 61 -22.05 -9.25 -1.62
CA GLY A 61 -22.25 -8.06 -0.80
C GLY A 61 -21.48 -8.04 0.53
N THR A 62 -21.11 -9.19 1.09
CA THR A 62 -20.24 -9.24 2.29
C THR A 62 -18.83 -8.77 1.95
N GLN A 63 -18.29 -9.20 0.81
CA GLN A 63 -17.00 -8.73 0.29
C GLN A 63 -17.06 -7.24 -0.09
N ALA A 64 -18.17 -6.76 -0.66
CA ALA A 64 -18.34 -5.33 -0.94
C ALA A 64 -18.31 -4.48 0.35
N LYS A 65 -18.92 -4.97 1.43
CA LYS A 65 -18.82 -4.33 2.76
C LYS A 65 -17.39 -4.33 3.30
N ALA A 66 -16.66 -5.43 3.12
CA ALA A 66 -15.26 -5.53 3.52
C ALA A 66 -14.36 -4.57 2.72
N LEU A 67 -14.62 -4.39 1.43
CA LEU A 67 -13.95 -3.38 0.60
C LEU A 67 -14.17 -1.97 1.12
N ILE A 68 -15.42 -1.61 1.47
CA ILE A 68 -15.74 -0.30 2.06
C ILE A 68 -14.96 -0.07 3.37
N ASP A 69 -14.85 -1.10 4.21
CA ASP A 69 -14.08 -1.01 5.46
C ASP A 69 -12.57 -0.89 5.19
N ALA A 70 -12.05 -1.64 4.22
CA ALA A 70 -10.65 -1.56 3.80
C ALA A 70 -10.30 -0.15 3.30
N ILE A 71 -11.18 0.45 2.48
CA ILE A 71 -11.03 1.84 2.01
C ILE A 71 -11.02 2.83 3.19
N ARG A 72 -11.93 2.67 4.17
CA ARG A 72 -11.91 3.56 5.35
C ARG A 72 -10.63 3.42 6.14
N ASN A 73 -10.22 2.20 6.45
CA ASN A 73 -8.99 1.95 7.20
C ASN A 73 -7.78 2.54 6.48
N ASN A 74 -7.73 2.41 5.15
CA ASN A 74 -6.71 3.01 4.32
C ASN A 74 -6.66 4.53 4.48
N ASN A 75 -7.80 5.20 4.32
CA ASN A 75 -7.85 6.67 4.35
C ASN A 75 -7.55 7.20 5.76
N GLN A 76 -7.84 6.43 6.82
CA GLN A 76 -7.42 6.75 8.18
C GLN A 76 -5.91 6.60 8.40
N GLN A 77 -5.26 5.62 7.76
CA GLN A 77 -3.82 5.40 7.85
C GLN A 77 -3.02 6.35 6.97
N MET A 78 -3.60 6.82 5.87
CA MET A 78 -2.97 7.71 4.89
C MET A 78 -3.83 8.96 4.63
N PRO A 79 -4.00 9.85 5.63
CA PRO A 79 -4.87 11.04 5.50
C PRO A 79 -4.42 11.99 4.40
N ASP A 80 -3.13 12.04 4.10
CA ASP A 80 -2.53 12.92 3.11
C ASP A 80 -2.63 12.39 1.66
N LEU A 81 -2.92 11.09 1.49
CA LEU A 81 -3.09 10.43 0.18
C LEU A 81 -4.37 10.91 -0.53
N GLY A 82 -5.36 11.33 0.24
CA GLY A 82 -6.68 11.72 -0.24
C GLY A 82 -7.71 10.61 -0.15
N ASP A 83 -8.95 10.98 -0.40
CA ASP A 83 -10.11 10.11 -0.23
C ASP A 83 -10.36 9.25 -1.47
N ILE A 84 -10.75 7.99 -1.25
CA ILE A 84 -11.20 7.09 -2.32
C ILE A 84 -12.71 7.27 -2.53
N THR A 85 -13.12 7.42 -3.78
CA THR A 85 -14.54 7.54 -4.17
C THR A 85 -15.08 6.24 -4.74
N ILE A 86 -16.23 5.79 -4.24
CA ILE A 86 -17.00 4.68 -4.79
C ILE A 86 -18.16 5.24 -5.62
N GLN A 87 -18.26 4.83 -6.88
CA GLN A 87 -19.47 4.99 -7.67
C GLN A 87 -20.30 3.71 -7.59
N SER A 88 -21.39 3.76 -6.85
CA SER A 88 -22.31 2.64 -6.65
C SER A 88 -23.58 2.80 -7.47
N GLY A 89 -24.02 1.72 -8.13
CA GLY A 89 -25.35 1.68 -8.75
C GLY A 89 -26.50 1.83 -7.73
N LYS A 90 -26.31 1.38 -6.48
CA LYS A 90 -27.29 1.45 -5.40
C LYS A 90 -27.22 2.73 -4.58
N ALA A 91 -26.01 3.22 -4.30
CA ALA A 91 -25.76 4.32 -3.36
C ALA A 91 -25.29 5.64 -4.02
N GLY A 92 -25.16 5.67 -5.35
CA GLY A 92 -24.60 6.82 -6.07
C GLY A 92 -23.10 6.99 -5.84
N SER A 93 -22.60 8.20 -6.09
CA SER A 93 -21.19 8.53 -5.87
C SER A 93 -20.94 8.88 -4.40
N VAL A 94 -20.14 8.08 -3.70
CA VAL A 94 -19.80 8.26 -2.29
C VAL A 94 -18.30 8.31 -2.10
N THR A 95 -17.80 9.48 -1.70
CA THR A 95 -16.41 9.65 -1.25
C THR A 95 -16.27 9.18 0.19
N ILE A 96 -15.43 8.18 0.40
CA ILE A 96 -15.10 7.66 1.73
C ILE A 96 -13.90 8.44 2.23
N SER A 97 -14.08 9.25 3.27
CA SER A 97 -13.00 10.01 3.88
C SER A 97 -12.63 9.48 5.27
N ASN A 98 -11.44 9.85 5.74
CA ASN A 98 -11.01 9.62 7.12
C ASN A 98 -11.93 10.29 8.16
N THR A 99 -12.62 11.37 7.76
CA THR A 99 -13.53 12.17 8.59
C THR A 99 -15.01 11.79 8.41
N LYS A 100 -15.33 10.83 7.54
CA LYS A 100 -16.74 10.50 7.25
C LYS A 100 -17.46 9.96 8.49
N ALA A 101 -18.65 10.50 8.76
CA ALA A 101 -19.48 10.05 9.87
C ALA A 101 -19.80 8.54 9.76
N THR A 102 -19.73 7.81 10.88
CA THR A 102 -20.00 6.37 10.92
C THR A 102 -21.36 5.99 10.33
N ALA A 103 -22.39 6.82 10.57
CA ALA A 103 -23.73 6.59 10.06
C ALA A 103 -23.81 6.60 8.51
N ASP A 104 -23.02 7.43 7.84
CA ASP A 104 -22.99 7.48 6.37
C ASP A 104 -22.37 6.22 5.79
N LEU A 105 -21.33 5.69 6.44
CA LEU A 105 -20.77 4.41 6.08
C LEU A 105 -21.71 3.25 6.32
N THR A 106 -22.45 3.27 7.43
CA THR A 106 -23.47 2.25 7.68
C THR A 106 -24.52 2.26 6.58
N LYS A 107 -24.98 3.45 6.13
CA LYS A 107 -25.91 3.58 5.00
C LYS A 107 -25.31 3.02 3.71
N LEU A 108 -24.07 3.39 3.37
CA LEU A 108 -23.38 2.87 2.19
C LEU A 108 -23.27 1.34 2.24
N LYS A 109 -22.82 0.78 3.36
CA LYS A 109 -22.71 -0.67 3.55
C LYS A 109 -24.06 -1.37 3.40
N ASN A 110 -25.12 -0.78 3.94
CA ASN A 110 -26.47 -1.35 3.85
C ASN A 110 -27.06 -1.35 2.43
N ALA A 111 -26.48 -0.58 1.50
CA ALA A 111 -26.85 -0.64 0.09
C ALA A 111 -26.45 -1.97 -0.58
N PHE A 112 -25.48 -2.70 0.00
CA PHE A 112 -24.99 -3.97 -0.53
C PHE A 112 -25.55 -5.15 0.28
N GLN A 113 -26.31 -6.02 -0.38
CA GLN A 113 -26.94 -7.19 0.24
C GLN A 113 -26.01 -8.41 0.16
N PRO A 114 -25.81 -9.16 1.25
CA PRO A 114 -24.91 -10.33 1.26
C PRO A 114 -25.23 -11.40 0.22
N THR A 115 -26.50 -11.49 -0.20
CA THR A 115 -27.01 -12.49 -1.15
C THR A 115 -26.90 -12.06 -2.61
N GLU A 116 -26.59 -10.79 -2.88
CA GLU A 116 -26.44 -10.24 -4.23
C GLU A 116 -24.97 -10.26 -4.68
N GLN A 117 -24.77 -10.29 -5.99
CA GLN A 117 -23.45 -10.18 -6.62
C GLN A 117 -23.25 -8.78 -7.18
N TYR A 118 -22.01 -8.30 -7.11
CA TYR A 118 -21.59 -7.00 -7.57
C TYR A 118 -20.32 -7.14 -8.39
N GLU A 119 -20.20 -6.31 -9.42
CA GLU A 119 -18.98 -6.16 -10.19
C GLU A 119 -18.22 -4.93 -9.70
N VAL A 120 -16.95 -5.13 -9.34
CA VAL A 120 -16.05 -4.08 -8.89
C VAL A 120 -14.98 -3.82 -9.95
N SER A 121 -14.73 -2.53 -10.21
CA SER A 121 -13.64 -2.12 -11.09
C SER A 121 -12.96 -0.86 -10.54
N ILE A 122 -11.63 -0.83 -10.59
CA ILE A 122 -10.86 0.39 -10.34
C ILE A 122 -10.95 1.27 -11.59
N THR A 123 -11.31 2.55 -11.41
CA THR A 123 -11.58 3.46 -12.53
C THR A 123 -10.61 4.62 -12.63
N GLU A 124 -10.03 5.07 -11.52
CA GLU A 124 -9.07 6.18 -11.54
C GLU A 124 -7.94 5.97 -10.52
N TYR A 125 -6.77 6.46 -10.91
CA TYR A 125 -5.55 6.52 -10.09
C TYR A 125 -5.09 7.97 -9.97
N GLN A 126 -4.36 8.28 -8.89
CA GLN A 126 -3.73 9.58 -8.71
C GLN A 126 -2.68 9.79 -9.80
N THR A 127 -2.83 10.83 -10.62
CA THR A 127 -1.92 11.11 -11.74
C THR A 127 -0.97 12.26 -11.46
N THR A 128 -1.22 13.01 -10.40
CA THR A 128 -0.36 14.14 -9.99
C THR A 128 1.01 13.62 -9.60
N ASP A 129 2.06 14.21 -10.19
CA ASP A 129 3.43 13.90 -9.83
C ASP A 129 3.69 14.21 -8.36
N GLY A 130 4.27 13.23 -7.65
CA GLY A 130 4.52 13.32 -6.22
C GLY A 130 4.44 11.95 -5.54
N GLN A 131 4.52 11.96 -4.21
CA GLN A 131 4.56 10.76 -3.36
C GLN A 131 3.39 9.79 -3.58
N TYR A 132 2.26 10.28 -4.08
CA TYR A 132 1.01 9.51 -4.20
C TYR A 132 0.64 9.16 -5.64
N LYS A 133 1.53 9.43 -6.61
CA LYS A 133 1.28 9.04 -8.00
C LYS A 133 1.06 7.54 -8.11
N GLY A 134 0.02 7.14 -8.84
CA GLY A 134 -0.32 5.74 -9.11
C GLY A 134 -1.22 5.06 -8.08
N TYR A 135 -1.54 5.72 -6.95
CA TYR A 135 -2.46 5.17 -5.95
C TYR A 135 -3.91 5.20 -6.43
N VAL A 136 -4.73 4.22 -6.04
CA VAL A 136 -6.17 4.17 -6.38
C VAL A 136 -6.89 5.37 -5.78
N THR A 137 -7.74 6.03 -6.57
CA THR A 137 -8.57 7.17 -6.13
C THR A 137 -10.06 6.94 -6.36
N LYS A 138 -10.43 6.06 -7.28
CA LYS A 138 -11.84 5.80 -7.60
C LYS A 138 -12.11 4.37 -8.03
N MET A 139 -13.27 3.85 -7.59
CA MET A 139 -13.75 2.51 -7.90
C MET A 139 -15.25 2.56 -8.23
N THR A 140 -15.72 1.65 -9.07
CA THR A 140 -17.15 1.40 -9.33
C THR A 140 -17.59 0.10 -8.68
N ILE A 141 -18.81 0.07 -8.15
CA ILE A 141 -19.48 -1.15 -7.69
C ILE A 141 -20.88 -1.19 -8.29
N THR A 142 -21.10 -2.05 -9.27
CA THR A 142 -22.38 -2.19 -9.97
C THR A 142 -23.02 -3.54 -9.67
N GLU A 143 -24.35 -3.59 -9.68
CA GLU A 143 -25.06 -4.87 -9.62
C GLU A 143 -24.75 -5.72 -10.85
N LYS A 144 -24.73 -7.05 -10.66
CA LYS A 144 -24.55 -8.03 -11.72
C LYS A 144 -25.86 -8.72 -12.08
#